data_AF-A0A1G5C8D8-F1
#
_entry.id   AF-A0A1G5C8D8-F1
#
_cell.length_a   1.000
_cell.length_b   1.000
_cell.length_c   1.000
_cell.angle_alpha   90.00
_cell.angle_beta   90.00
_cell.angle_gamma   90.00
#
_symmetry.space_group_name_H-M   'P 1'
#
loop_
_entity.id
_entity.type
_entity.pdbx_description
1 polymer ?
#
loop_
_entity_poly.entity_id
_entity_poly.type
_entity_poly.pdbx_seq_one_letter_code
_entity_poly.pdbx_strand_id
1 'polypeptide(L)' 'MKCLNAAHRDGEPLPDWEVHLRDGFGRPGDPLGGVTGLVDNADAALAAFLAAFPELASFPLIAVRSSIAPPWSTVEGV' A
#
# COMPACT_ATOMS: atom_id res chain seq x y z
N MET A 1 11.45 3.81 -2.65
CA MET A 1 10.08 3.40 -2.29
C MET A 1 9.13 4.52 -2.68
N LYS A 2 8.08 4.24 -3.46
CA LYS A 2 7.09 5.25 -3.90
C LYS A 2 5.85 5.18 -3.00
N CYS A 3 5.45 6.25 -2.31
CA CYS A 3 4.29 6.22 -1.41
C CYS A 3 3.21 7.21 -1.85
N LEU A 4 1.95 6.76 -1.90
CA LEU A 4 0.79 7.61 -2.15
C LEU A 4 0.09 7.97 -0.84
N ASN A 5 -0.06 9.27 -0.58
CA ASN A 5 -0.67 9.81 0.63
C ASN A 5 -2.11 10.25 0.39
N ALA A 6 -3.08 9.66 1.09
CA ALA A 6 -4.45 10.19 1.11
C ALA A 6 -4.74 11.14 2.29
N ALA A 7 -4.03 11.03 3.43
CA ALA A 7 -4.00 12.06 4.49
C ALA A 7 -3.02 11.73 5.63
N HIS A 8 -1.92 12.48 5.78
CA HIS A 8 -1.32 12.77 7.10
C HIS A 8 -0.34 13.96 7.02
N ARG A 9 -0.35 14.84 8.03
CA ARG A 9 0.31 16.17 7.97
C ARG A 9 1.67 16.26 8.69
N ASP A 10 2.05 15.28 9.54
CA ASP A 10 3.16 15.46 10.50
C ASP A 10 4.12 14.24 10.67
N GLY A 11 4.34 13.44 9.63
CA GLY A 11 5.38 12.39 9.61
C GLY A 11 5.41 11.66 8.27
N GLU A 12 6.51 11.00 7.89
CA GLU A 12 6.49 10.07 6.74
C GLU A 12 5.55 8.91 7.08
N PRO A 13 4.37 8.82 6.43
CA PRO A 13 3.37 7.85 6.83
C PRO A 13 3.80 6.45 6.38
N LEU A 14 3.74 5.49 7.30
CA LEU A 14 3.89 4.07 6.97
C LEU A 14 2.64 3.61 6.20
N PRO A 15 2.79 2.89 5.08
CA PRO A 15 1.65 2.52 4.24
C PRO A 15 0.71 1.53 4.93
N ASP A 16 -0.60 1.69 4.71
CA ASP A 16 -1.62 0.70 5.07
C ASP A 16 -1.55 -0.53 4.16
N TRP A 17 -1.14 -0.30 2.93
CA TRP A 17 -0.98 -1.28 1.88
C TRP A 17 0.40 -1.17 1.25
N GLU A 18 1.17 -2.25 1.25
CA GLU A 18 2.45 -2.33 0.55
C GLU A 18 2.23 -2.92 -0.84
N VAL A 19 2.85 -2.32 -1.86
CA VAL A 19 2.79 -2.80 -3.25
C VAL A 19 4.14 -3.40 -3.61
N HIS A 20 4.10 -4.68 -4.01
CA HIS A 20 5.27 -5.49 -4.32
C HIS A 20 5.24 -5.98 -5.76
N LEU A 21 6.41 -6.32 -6.29
CA LEU A 21 6.49 -7.23 -7.44
C LEU A 21 5.94 -8.59 -7.02
N ARG A 22 5.07 -9.16 -7.84
CA ARG A 22 4.54 -10.50 -7.67
C ARG A 22 5.49 -11.50 -8.30
N ASP A 23 5.98 -12.46 -7.52
CA ASP A 23 6.84 -13.53 -8.03
C ASP A 23 6.05 -14.55 -8.87
N GLY A 24 6.76 -15.55 -9.43
CA GLY A 24 6.15 -16.61 -10.24
C GLY A 24 5.17 -17.53 -9.48
N PHE A 25 5.14 -17.45 -8.14
CA PHE A 25 4.23 -18.19 -7.27
C PHE A 25 3.09 -17.33 -6.72
N GLY A 26 3.00 -16.06 -7.12
CA GLY A 26 1.96 -15.15 -6.66
C GLY A 26 2.26 -14.46 -5.33
N ARG A 27 3.48 -14.59 -4.80
CA ARG A 27 3.87 -14.03 -3.50
C ARG A 27 4.45 -12.62 -3.65
N PRO A 28 4.36 -11.78 -2.61
CA PRO A 28 5.04 -10.49 -2.61
C PRO A 28 6.56 -10.68 -2.58
N GLY A 29 7.24 -10.15 -3.59
CA GLY A 29 8.69 -10.02 -3.68
C GLY A 29 9.13 -8.64 -3.22
N ASP A 30 9.99 -7.99 -4.01
CA ASP A 30 10.55 -6.70 -3.65
C ASP A 30 9.48 -5.59 -3.52
N PRO A 31 9.51 -4.79 -2.44
CA PRO A 31 8.58 -3.70 -2.25
C PRO A 31 8.92 -2.55 -3.22
N LEU A 32 7.91 -2.10 -3.97
CA LEU A 32 8.02 -0.96 -4.87
C LEU A 32 7.50 0.32 -4.23
N GLY A 33 6.50 0.19 -3.37
CA GLY A 33 5.82 1.34 -2.80
C GLY A 33 4.69 0.97 -1.86
N GLY A 34 3.83 1.94 -1.55
CA GLY A 34 2.67 1.71 -0.73
C GLY A 34 1.62 2.81 -0.81
N VAL A 35 0.45 2.51 -0.28
CA VAL A 35 -0.72 3.40 -0.23
C VAL A 35 -1.13 3.58 1.23
N THR A 36 -1.33 4.83 1.63
CA THR A 36 -1.86 5.19 2.95
C THR A 36 -3.29 5.72 2.82
N GLY A 37 -4.16 5.41 3.78
CA GLY A 37 -5.52 5.94 3.88
C GLY A 37 -6.65 4.90 3.69
N LEU A 38 -7.86 5.41 3.46
CA LEU A 38 -9.12 4.65 3.40
C LEU A 38 -9.24 3.83 2.12
N VAL A 39 -8.45 2.77 2.04
CA VAL A 39 -8.57 1.77 0.99
C VAL A 39 -8.89 0.43 1.63
N ASP A 40 -10.07 -0.09 1.30
CA ASP A 40 -10.68 -1.19 2.05
C ASP A 40 -10.17 -2.58 1.64
N ASN A 41 -9.53 -2.70 0.46
CA ASN A 41 -9.05 -3.97 -0.07
C ASN A 41 -7.81 -3.79 -0.99
N ALA A 42 -7.16 -4.92 -1.27
CA ALA A 42 -5.92 -4.98 -2.06
C ALA A 42 -6.10 -4.45 -3.49
N ASP A 43 -7.22 -4.78 -4.15
CA ASP A 43 -7.47 -4.36 -5.53
C ASP A 43 -7.62 -2.85 -5.63
N ALA A 44 -8.36 -2.24 -4.70
CA ALA A 44 -8.51 -0.79 -4.62
C ALA A 44 -7.16 -0.11 -4.31
N ALA A 45 -6.31 -0.73 -3.48
CA ALA A 45 -4.99 -0.17 -3.15
C ALA A 45 -4.06 -0.21 -4.37
N LEU A 46 -4.06 -1.33 -5.09
CA LEU A 46 -3.31 -1.45 -6.33
C LEU A 46 -3.79 -0.48 -7.40
N ALA A 47 -5.11 -0.31 -7.56
CA ALA A 47 -5.69 0.65 -8.50
C ALA A 47 -5.29 2.10 -8.17
N ALA A 48 -5.36 2.49 -6.90
CA ALA A 48 -4.92 3.81 -6.44
C ALA A 48 -3.42 4.04 -6.69
N PHE A 49 -2.59 3.03 -6.44
CA PHE A 49 -1.16 3.10 -6.70
C PHE A 49 -0.84 3.27 -8.19
N LEU A 50 -1.50 2.49 -9.05
CA LEU A 50 -1.33 2.55 -10.51
C LEU A 50 -1.86 3.83 -11.13
N ALA A 51 -2.89 4.46 -10.53
CA ALA A 51 -3.37 5.76 -10.98
C ALA A 51 -2.30 6.86 -10.84
N ALA A 52 -1.42 6.75 -9.84
CA ALA A 52 -0.31 7.69 -9.63
C ALA A 52 0.99 7.28 -10.34
N PHE A 53 1.19 5.98 -10.57
CA PHE A 53 2.37 5.43 -11.24
C PHE A 53 1.95 4.50 -12.40
N PRO A 54 1.33 5.04 -13.46
CA PRO A 54 0.78 4.24 -14.56
C PRO A 54 1.86 3.48 -15.33
N GLU A 55 3.11 3.95 -15.31
CA GLU A 55 4.25 3.27 -15.92
C GLU A 55 4.52 1.89 -15.31
N LEU A 56 3.99 1.62 -14.11
CA LEU A 56 4.15 0.34 -13.43
C LEU A 56 3.07 -0.69 -13.77
N ALA A 57 2.05 -0.32 -14.56
CA ALA A 57 0.92 -1.19 -14.89
C ALA A 57 1.31 -2.44 -15.71
N SER A 58 2.47 -2.43 -16.38
CA SER A 58 2.98 -3.58 -17.14
C SER A 58 3.65 -4.64 -16.26
N PHE A 59 3.95 -4.33 -15.00
CA PHE A 59 4.59 -5.27 -14.09
C PHE A 59 3.56 -6.14 -13.36
N PRO A 60 3.90 -7.39 -13.03
CA PRO A 60 3.04 -8.20 -12.19
C PRO A 60 3.12 -7.66 -10.76
N LEU A 61 2.14 -6.87 -10.35
CA LEU A 61 2.10 -6.24 -9.02
C LEU A 61 1.07 -6.91 -8.11
N ILE A 62 1.31 -6.82 -6.81
CA ILE A 62 0.36 -7.23 -5.78
C ILE A 62 0.37 -6.21 -4.63
N ALA A 63 -0.81 -5.85 -4.14
CA ALA A 63 -0.95 -5.09 -2.90
C ALA A 63 -1.21 -6.05 -1.75
N VAL A 64 -0.50 -5.87 -0.64
CA VAL A 64 -0.68 -6.64 0.60
C VAL A 64 -0.90 -5.68 1.76
N ARG A 65 -1.67 -6.10 2.76
CA ARG A 65 -1.83 -5.30 3.97
C ARG A 65 -0.46 -5.17 4.63
N SER A 66 -0.06 -3.96 5.00
CA SER A 66 1.23 -3.80 5.67
C SER A 66 1.23 -4.58 6.98
N SER A 67 2.34 -5.27 7.23
CA SER A 67 2.56 -5.97 8.52
C SER A 67 3.03 -5.04 9.62
N ILE A 68 3.37 -3.80 9.26
CA ILE A 68 3.65 -2.74 10.21
C ILE A 68 2.34 -2.39 10.91
N ALA A 69 2.30 -2.62 12.22
CA ALA A 69 1.16 -2.18 13.02
C ALA A 69 0.96 -0.67 12.79
N PRO A 70 -0.22 -0.24 12.34
CA PRO A 70 -0.47 1.19 12.15
C PRO A 70 -0.23 1.91 13.49
N PRO A 71 0.44 3.08 13.52
CA PRO A 71 0.64 3.84 14.76
C PRO A 71 -0.65 4.43 15.36
N TRP A 72 -1.80 4.11 14.79
CA TRP A 72 -3.09 4.63 15.16
C TRP A 72 -3.59 3.63 16.17
N SER A 73 -3.44 3.96 17.45
CA SER A 73 -4.02 3.21 18.55
C SER A 73 -5.38 2.70 18.11
N THR A 74 -5.56 1.37 18.19
CA THR A 74 -6.87 0.74 18.21
C THR A 74 -7.69 1.56 19.19
N VAL A 75 -8.56 2.44 18.70
CA VAL A 75 -9.51 3.13 19.56
C VAL A 75 -10.47 2.01 19.94
N GLU A 76 -10.21 1.36 21.07
CA GLU A 76 -11.18 0.50 21.71
C GLU A 76 -12.44 1.34 21.87
N GLY A 77 -13.51 0.93 21.18
CA GLY A 77 -14.79 1.60 21.22
C GLY A 77 -15.27 1.65 22.67
N VAL A 78 -15.53 2.87 23.14
CA VAL A 78 -16.32 3.16 24.33
C VAL A 78 -17.79 2.96 24.00
#